data_AF-A0A2N1Y3P2-F1
#
_entry.id   AF-A0A2N1Y3P2-F1
#
_cell.length_a   1.000
_cell.length_b   1.000
_cell.length_c   1.000
_cell.angle_alpha   90.00
_cell.angle_beta   90.00
_cell.angle_gamma   90.00
#
_symmetry.space_group_name_H-M   'P 1'
#
loop_
_entity.id
_entity.type
_entity.pdbx_description
1 polymer ?
#
loop_
_entity_poly.entity_id
_entity_poly.type
_entity_poly.pdbx_seq_one_letter_code
_entity_poly.pdbx_strand_id
1 'polypeptide(L)'
;MSAQAHVVSAQQCDDLFATVLAHDAIDLSAPVPESIHLDYSQEQFARCYAISRQLWKDGIDRRVFAQILKKLRMQRSLEPTDQLYFKHVRAKFKHLRAAYAAFDQQHRYPRMFHWLISIMGYLQDALKNKQQRDTHRLAMLLGFLWQSFPYHFISRKIDHFHLCSTESFRSYVAHEMQFIRNNLDKSGVTSKEFHDIRKVISRQVAIYDNLNVLYPSPYHRCVSAYFNTINGLMGSLHDDLVVKDMNKIQNYHADRFPIPDDIRARLVAVTGCYR
;
A
#
# COMPACT_ATOMS: atom_id res chain seq x y z
N MET A 1 -21.78 -3.66 22.37
CA MET A 1 -21.83 -5.13 22.17
C MET A 1 -20.45 -5.60 21.78
N SER A 2 -19.86 -6.48 22.61
CA SER A 2 -18.52 -7.02 22.42
C SER A 2 -18.48 -7.86 21.13
N ALA A 3 -17.73 -7.41 20.13
CA ALA A 3 -17.41 -8.23 18.96
C ALA A 3 -16.52 -9.39 19.44
N GLN A 4 -17.02 -10.62 19.35
CA GLN A 4 -16.17 -11.80 19.47
C GLN A 4 -15.05 -11.66 18.43
N ALA A 5 -13.83 -11.43 18.91
CA ALA A 5 -12.66 -11.34 18.07
C ALA A 5 -12.39 -12.72 17.48
N HIS A 6 -12.87 -12.99 16.27
CA HIS A 6 -12.42 -14.14 15.49
C HIS A 6 -10.90 -14.02 15.33
N VAL A 7 -10.19 -14.93 15.98
CA VAL A 7 -8.73 -14.95 16.03
C VAL A 7 -8.21 -15.25 14.64
N VAL A 8 -7.46 -14.31 14.07
CA VAL A 8 -6.70 -14.52 12.83
C VAL A 8 -5.50 -15.41 13.16
N SER A 9 -5.32 -16.48 12.38
CA SER A 9 -4.22 -17.42 12.64
C SER A 9 -2.87 -16.85 12.18
N ALA A 10 -1.78 -17.35 12.77
CA ALA A 10 -0.42 -17.00 12.33
C ALA A 10 -0.21 -17.35 10.84
N GLN A 11 -0.71 -18.53 10.42
CA GLN A 11 -0.67 -18.96 9.02
C GLN A 11 -1.34 -17.95 8.08
N GLN A 12 -2.53 -17.44 8.44
CA GLN A 12 -3.21 -16.42 7.63
C GLN A 12 -2.38 -15.13 7.51
N CYS A 13 -1.71 -14.71 8.59
CA CYS A 13 -0.82 -13.56 8.53
C CYS A 13 0.39 -13.80 7.61
N ASP A 14 0.96 -15.00 7.63
CA ASP A 14 2.08 -15.39 6.77
C ASP A 14 1.65 -15.47 5.30
N ASP A 15 0.48 -16.06 5.01
CA ASP A 15 -0.10 -16.13 3.67
C ASP A 15 -0.40 -14.72 3.11
N LEU A 16 -0.95 -13.84 3.95
CA LEU A 16 -1.16 -12.43 3.58
C LEU A 16 0.18 -11.74 3.31
N PHE A 17 1.18 -11.97 4.15
CA PHE A 17 2.48 -11.35 3.94
C PHE A 17 3.17 -11.84 2.68
N ALA A 18 3.08 -13.14 2.38
CA ALA A 18 3.55 -13.71 1.12
C ALA A 18 2.88 -13.04 -0.09
N THR A 19 1.56 -12.85 -0.01
CA THR A 19 0.78 -12.12 -1.04
C THR A 19 1.26 -10.68 -1.19
N VAL A 20 1.49 -9.97 -0.06
CA VAL A 20 2.01 -8.59 -0.05
C VAL A 20 3.41 -8.48 -0.68
N LEU A 21 4.25 -9.51 -0.51
CA LEU A 21 5.58 -9.54 -1.14
C LEU A 21 5.52 -9.86 -2.64
N ALA A 22 4.46 -10.53 -3.09
CA ALA A 22 4.22 -10.88 -4.49
C ALA A 22 3.56 -9.75 -5.31
N HIS A 23 3.31 -8.56 -4.75
CA HIS A 23 2.69 -7.40 -5.44
C HIS A 23 3.42 -6.94 -6.71
N ASP A 24 4.69 -7.31 -6.88
CA ASP A 24 5.51 -6.97 -8.04
C ASP A 24 5.45 -8.07 -9.13
N ALA A 25 4.75 -9.20 -8.89
CA ALA A 25 4.57 -10.26 -9.88
C ALA A 25 3.50 -9.86 -10.90
N ILE A 26 3.92 -9.69 -12.16
CA ILE A 26 3.05 -9.30 -13.26
C ILE A 26 2.58 -10.57 -13.97
N ASP A 27 1.28 -10.85 -13.90
CA ASP A 27 0.63 -11.91 -14.68
C ASP A 27 -0.23 -11.28 -15.78
N LEU A 28 0.37 -11.13 -16.97
CA LEU A 28 -0.34 -10.56 -18.12
C LEU A 28 -1.55 -11.41 -18.56
N SER A 29 -1.61 -12.67 -18.16
CA SER A 29 -2.74 -13.58 -18.45
C SER A 29 -3.89 -13.47 -17.45
N ALA A 30 -3.73 -12.69 -16.37
CA ALA A 30 -4.78 -12.48 -15.37
C ALA A 30 -6.08 -11.98 -16.02
N PRO A 31 -7.19 -12.73 -15.92
CA PRO A 31 -8.43 -12.40 -16.60
C PRO A 31 -9.10 -11.17 -15.98
N VAL A 32 -9.76 -10.36 -16.80
CA VAL A 32 -10.61 -9.27 -16.32
C VAL A 32 -11.77 -9.87 -15.52
N PRO A 33 -12.04 -9.41 -14.28
CA PRO A 33 -13.21 -9.86 -13.53
C PRO A 33 -14.51 -9.53 -14.27
N GLU A 34 -15.49 -10.43 -14.27
CA GLU A 34 -16.78 -10.19 -14.93
C GLU A 34 -17.57 -9.06 -14.25
N SER A 35 -17.52 -9.02 -12.92
CA SER A 35 -18.08 -7.97 -12.09
C SER A 35 -17.29 -7.88 -10.78
N ILE A 36 -17.34 -6.72 -10.12
CA ILE A 36 -16.75 -6.51 -8.80
C ILE A 36 -17.86 -6.03 -7.87
N HIS A 37 -18.26 -6.88 -6.92
CA HIS A 37 -19.27 -6.53 -5.92
C HIS A 37 -18.64 -5.89 -4.67
N LEU A 38 -19.38 -4.98 -4.04
CA LEU A 38 -18.93 -4.22 -2.86
C LEU A 38 -19.70 -4.61 -1.58
N ASP A 39 -20.46 -5.70 -1.67
CA ASP A 39 -21.46 -6.12 -0.70
C ASP A 39 -20.84 -7.05 0.33
N TYR A 40 -19.98 -6.46 1.16
CA TYR A 40 -19.32 -7.15 2.25
C TYR A 40 -19.95 -6.79 3.59
N SER A 41 -19.97 -7.77 4.49
CA SER A 41 -20.50 -7.60 5.84
C SER A 41 -19.53 -6.79 6.72
N GLN A 42 -20.07 -6.20 7.78
CA GLN A 42 -19.27 -5.52 8.80
C GLN A 42 -18.23 -6.45 9.45
N GLU A 43 -18.59 -7.73 9.60
CA GLU A 43 -17.66 -8.75 10.10
C GLU A 43 -16.49 -8.97 9.14
N GLN A 44 -16.75 -8.99 7.82
CA GLN A 44 -15.69 -9.13 6.82
C GLN A 44 -14.72 -7.95 6.87
N PHE A 45 -15.23 -6.71 6.95
CA PHE A 45 -14.37 -5.52 7.11
C PHE A 45 -13.56 -5.57 8.41
N ALA A 46 -14.18 -5.97 9.52
CA ALA A 46 -13.51 -6.12 10.81
C ALA A 46 -12.35 -7.12 10.71
N ARG A 47 -12.57 -8.28 10.07
CA ARG A 47 -11.54 -9.30 9.91
C ARG A 47 -10.43 -8.87 8.96
N CYS A 48 -10.74 -8.20 7.85
CA CYS A 48 -9.74 -7.66 6.92
C CYS A 48 -8.84 -6.60 7.58
N TYR A 49 -9.41 -5.73 8.42
CA TYR A 49 -8.59 -4.79 9.20
C TYR A 49 -7.78 -5.51 10.30
N ALA A 50 -8.38 -6.48 10.99
CA ALA A 50 -7.73 -7.22 12.06
C ALA A 50 -6.47 -7.96 11.59
N ILE A 51 -6.53 -8.69 10.46
CA ILE A 51 -5.36 -9.38 9.89
C ILE A 51 -4.27 -8.38 9.46
N SER A 52 -4.66 -7.25 8.85
CA SER A 52 -3.71 -6.20 8.44
C SER A 52 -2.99 -5.58 9.66
N ARG A 53 -3.73 -5.37 10.75
CA ARG A 53 -3.19 -4.84 12.01
C ARG A 53 -2.29 -5.86 12.71
N GLN A 54 -2.67 -7.13 12.71
CA GLN A 54 -1.85 -8.20 13.30
C GLN A 54 -0.55 -8.38 12.53
N LEU A 55 -0.60 -8.42 11.20
CA LEU A 55 0.57 -8.48 10.33
C LEU A 55 1.57 -7.35 10.64
N TRP A 56 1.08 -6.15 10.93
CA TRP A 56 1.92 -5.03 11.33
C TRP A 56 2.46 -5.16 12.76
N LYS A 57 1.61 -5.51 13.72
CA LYS A 57 1.96 -5.54 15.14
C LYS A 57 2.94 -6.67 15.47
N ASP A 58 2.67 -7.85 14.94
CA ASP A 58 3.42 -9.08 15.25
C ASP A 58 4.55 -9.31 14.25
N GLY A 59 4.39 -8.81 13.01
CA GLY A 59 5.37 -8.99 11.95
C GLY A 59 6.58 -8.04 12.02
N ILE A 60 6.71 -7.18 13.02
CA ILE A 60 7.83 -6.23 13.13
C ILE A 60 8.54 -6.41 14.48
N ASP A 61 9.76 -6.96 14.44
CA ASP A 61 10.64 -6.91 15.61
C ASP A 61 11.18 -5.47 15.77
N ARG A 62 10.72 -4.81 16.84
CA ARG A 62 11.09 -3.43 17.17
C ARG A 62 12.56 -3.26 17.49
N ARG A 63 13.21 -4.27 18.07
CA ARG A 63 14.64 -4.26 18.44
C ARG A 63 15.49 -4.37 17.17
N VAL A 64 15.17 -5.32 16.30
CA VAL A 64 15.86 -5.49 15.02
C VAL A 64 15.72 -4.24 14.16
N PHE A 65 14.51 -3.67 14.05
CA PHE A 65 14.33 -2.44 13.28
C PHE A 65 15.09 -1.25 13.88
N ALA A 66 15.13 -1.12 15.21
CA ALA A 66 15.93 -0.08 15.86
C ALA A 66 17.44 -0.23 15.59
N GLN A 67 17.95 -1.46 15.51
CA GLN A 67 19.33 -1.73 15.12
C GLN A 67 19.61 -1.32 13.68
N ILE A 68 18.70 -1.61 12.74
CA ILE A 68 18.80 -1.18 11.34
C ILE A 68 18.81 0.35 11.24
N LEU A 69 17.94 1.05 11.97
CA LEU A 69 17.95 2.52 12.02
C LEU A 69 19.23 3.07 12.64
N LYS A 70 19.86 2.37 13.59
CA LYS A 70 21.18 2.73 14.12
C LYS A 70 22.28 2.54 13.07
N LYS A 71 22.31 1.41 12.36
CA LYS A 71 23.25 1.16 11.26
C LYS A 71 23.12 2.24 10.18
N LEU A 72 21.90 2.58 9.75
CA LEU A 72 21.65 3.66 8.79
C LEU A 72 22.20 5.02 9.23
N ARG A 73 22.04 5.38 10.51
CA ARG A 73 22.57 6.65 11.03
C ARG A 73 24.09 6.70 11.02
N MET A 74 24.76 5.58 11.29
CA MET A 74 26.21 5.50 11.41
C MET A 74 26.91 5.26 10.06
N GLN A 75 26.47 4.24 9.33
CA GLN A 75 27.13 3.71 8.14
C GLN A 75 26.54 4.30 6.84
N ARG A 76 25.31 4.85 6.89
CA ARG A 76 24.58 5.44 5.76
C ARG A 76 24.36 4.48 4.58
N SER A 77 24.58 3.19 4.82
CA SER A 77 24.32 2.08 3.93
C SER A 77 23.73 0.93 4.74
N LEU A 78 23.17 -0.06 4.05
CA LEU A 78 22.68 -1.29 4.66
C LEU A 78 23.23 -2.48 3.89
N GLU A 79 23.52 -3.54 4.63
CA GLU A 79 23.78 -4.85 4.07
C GLU A 79 22.51 -5.39 3.38
N PRO A 80 22.62 -6.29 2.38
CA PRO A 80 21.46 -6.80 1.63
C PRO A 80 20.36 -7.39 2.53
N THR A 81 20.74 -8.05 3.61
CA THR A 81 19.82 -8.63 4.62
C THR A 81 19.01 -7.55 5.35
N ASP A 82 19.67 -6.47 5.79
CA ASP A 82 19.01 -5.34 6.44
C ASP A 82 18.13 -4.54 5.45
N GLN A 83 18.56 -4.41 4.19
CA GLN A 83 17.75 -3.79 3.13
C GLN A 83 16.46 -4.58 2.91
N LEU A 84 16.55 -5.90 2.86
CA LEU A 84 15.39 -6.78 2.70
C LEU A 84 14.45 -6.66 3.90
N TYR A 85 14.97 -6.68 5.13
CA TYR A 85 14.15 -6.46 6.32
C TYR A 85 13.48 -5.09 6.32
N PHE A 86 14.19 -4.02 5.93
CA PHE A 86 13.59 -2.69 5.79
C PHE A 86 12.47 -2.67 4.73
N LYS A 87 12.66 -3.32 3.57
CA LYS A 87 11.62 -3.51 2.55
C LYS A 87 10.38 -4.19 3.14
N HIS A 88 10.58 -5.27 3.91
CA HIS A 88 9.51 -6.02 4.56
C HIS A 88 8.73 -5.19 5.57
N VAL A 89 9.42 -4.44 6.44
CA VAL A 89 8.77 -3.53 7.40
C VAL A 89 7.95 -2.48 6.66
N ARG A 90 8.52 -1.86 5.62
CA ARG A 90 7.80 -0.87 4.80
C ARG A 90 6.58 -1.46 4.11
N ALA A 91 6.66 -2.68 3.59
CA ALA A 91 5.52 -3.35 2.97
C ALA A 91 4.36 -3.53 3.95
N LYS A 92 4.63 -3.98 5.19
CA LYS A 92 3.62 -4.11 6.26
C LYS A 92 2.95 -2.77 6.60
N PHE A 93 3.75 -1.70 6.72
CA PHE A 93 3.23 -0.35 6.94
C PHE A 93 2.35 0.15 5.77
N LYS A 94 2.78 -0.08 4.52
CA LYS A 94 2.01 0.29 3.33
C LYS A 94 0.68 -0.47 3.27
N HIS A 95 0.68 -1.76 3.58
CA HIS A 95 -0.51 -2.61 3.62
C HIS A 95 -1.51 -2.13 4.66
N LEU A 96 -1.04 -1.92 5.91
CA LEU A 96 -1.90 -1.41 6.98
C LEU A 96 -2.50 -0.05 6.64
N ARG A 97 -1.75 0.86 6.00
CA ARG A 97 -2.27 2.15 5.53
C ARG A 97 -3.39 2.00 4.51
N ALA A 98 -3.24 1.06 3.59
CA ALA A 98 -4.25 0.77 2.59
C ALA A 98 -5.52 0.20 3.24
N ALA A 99 -5.38 -0.78 4.12
CA ALA A 99 -6.49 -1.35 4.88
C ALA A 99 -7.20 -0.32 5.77
N TYR A 100 -6.45 0.54 6.48
CA TYR A 100 -7.03 1.61 7.30
C TYR A 100 -7.84 2.58 6.44
N ALA A 101 -7.30 3.03 5.30
CA ALA A 101 -8.02 3.92 4.38
C ALA A 101 -9.29 3.26 3.82
N ALA A 102 -9.26 1.95 3.57
CA ALA A 102 -10.40 1.23 3.02
C ALA A 102 -11.51 1.02 4.04
N PHE A 103 -11.18 0.63 5.28
CA PHE A 103 -12.15 0.11 6.24
C PHE A 103 -12.51 1.07 7.38
N ASP A 104 -11.79 2.17 7.56
CA ASP A 104 -12.12 3.17 8.58
C ASP A 104 -13.31 4.03 8.12
N GLN A 105 -14.18 4.43 9.05
CA GLN A 105 -15.36 5.25 8.79
C GLN A 105 -15.02 6.56 8.09
N GLN A 106 -13.86 7.16 8.35
CA GLN A 106 -13.44 8.40 7.71
C GLN A 106 -12.69 8.16 6.40
N HIS A 107 -12.41 6.89 6.06
CA HIS A 107 -11.58 6.46 4.94
C HIS A 107 -10.23 7.19 4.86
N ARG A 108 -9.68 7.53 6.04
CA ARG A 108 -8.48 8.36 6.20
C ARG A 108 -7.65 7.86 7.37
N TYR A 109 -6.37 7.62 7.14
CA TYR A 109 -5.43 7.24 8.19
C TYR A 109 -4.83 8.47 8.90
N PRO A 110 -4.35 8.31 10.15
CA PRO A 110 -3.76 9.40 10.93
C PRO A 110 -2.57 10.07 10.24
N ARG A 111 -2.46 11.40 10.35
CA ARG A 111 -1.37 12.20 9.74
C ARG A 111 0.03 11.73 10.17
N MET A 112 0.23 11.39 11.44
CA MET A 112 1.54 10.89 11.89
C MET A 112 1.91 9.55 11.25
N PHE A 113 0.92 8.68 11.03
CA PHE A 113 1.13 7.41 10.32
C PHE A 113 1.51 7.68 8.87
N HIS A 114 0.87 8.67 8.23
CA HIS A 114 1.28 9.14 6.90
C HIS A 114 2.75 9.57 6.85
N TRP A 115 3.18 10.37 7.83
CA TRP A 115 4.54 10.90 7.89
C TRP A 115 5.56 9.78 8.03
N LEU A 116 5.33 8.83 8.94
CA LEU A 116 6.21 7.69 9.14
C LEU A 116 6.41 6.90 7.83
N ILE A 117 5.33 6.59 7.12
CA ILE A 117 5.38 5.84 5.86
C ILE A 117 6.09 6.63 4.76
N SER A 118 5.87 7.95 4.72
CA SER A 118 6.51 8.83 3.74
C SER A 118 8.02 8.92 3.99
N ILE A 119 8.43 9.09 5.25
CA ILE A 119 9.85 9.09 5.67
C ILE A 119 10.51 7.76 5.30
N MET A 120 9.85 6.62 5.54
CA MET A 120 10.37 5.32 5.11
C MET A 120 10.52 5.21 3.58
N GLY A 121 9.60 5.81 2.82
CA GLY A 121 9.70 5.93 1.36
C GLY A 121 10.93 6.73 0.94
N TYR A 122 11.04 7.97 1.41
CA TYR A 122 12.18 8.84 1.10
C TYR A 122 13.51 8.22 1.52
N LEU A 123 13.55 7.52 2.66
CA LEU A 123 14.75 6.84 3.13
C LEU A 123 15.14 5.68 2.20
N GLN A 124 14.17 4.91 1.71
CA GLN A 124 14.42 3.86 0.72
C GLN A 124 14.99 4.44 -0.57
N ASP A 125 14.42 5.54 -1.05
CA ASP A 125 14.85 6.18 -2.30
C ASP A 125 16.24 6.81 -2.15
N ALA A 126 16.52 7.46 -1.01
CA ALA A 126 17.85 7.99 -0.68
C ALA A 126 18.91 6.89 -0.63
N LEU A 127 18.58 5.71 -0.09
CA LEU A 127 19.47 4.54 -0.07
C LEU A 127 19.74 3.99 -1.46
N LYS A 128 18.70 3.79 -2.28
CA LYS A 128 18.83 3.32 -3.67
C LYS A 128 19.73 4.25 -4.49
N ASN A 129 19.59 5.56 -4.28
CA ASN A 129 20.29 6.58 -5.05
C ASN A 129 21.58 7.08 -4.38
N LYS A 130 22.07 6.40 -3.33
CA LYS A 130 23.32 6.72 -2.61
C LYS A 130 23.40 8.17 -2.10
N GLN A 131 22.26 8.78 -1.74
CA GLN A 131 22.15 10.14 -1.24
C GLN A 131 22.50 10.22 0.26
N GLN A 132 23.80 10.22 0.56
CA GLN A 132 24.35 10.09 1.91
C GLN A 132 23.77 11.07 2.96
N ARG A 133 23.57 12.34 2.59
CA ARG A 133 23.07 13.38 3.50
C ARG A 133 21.60 13.16 3.87
N ASP A 134 20.77 12.82 2.88
CA ASP A 134 19.34 12.62 3.08
C ASP A 134 19.06 11.32 3.81
N THR A 135 19.81 10.26 3.51
CA THR A 135 19.79 9.00 4.27
C THR A 135 20.00 9.23 5.76
N HIS A 136 21.03 10.00 6.14
CA HIS A 136 21.32 10.28 7.54
C HIS A 136 20.19 11.07 8.23
N ARG A 137 19.71 12.16 7.61
CA ARG A 137 18.62 13.00 8.15
C ARG A 137 17.32 12.21 8.32
N LEU A 138 16.92 11.45 7.31
CA LEU A 138 15.69 10.65 7.32
C LEU A 138 15.79 9.49 8.33
N ALA A 139 16.96 8.85 8.45
CA ALA A 139 17.17 7.81 9.45
C ALA A 139 17.14 8.36 10.89
N MET A 140 17.62 9.58 11.13
CA MET A 140 17.46 10.25 12.43
C MET A 140 16.00 10.52 12.75
N LEU A 141 15.26 11.12 11.82
CA LEU A 141 13.84 11.42 12.00
C LEU A 141 13.01 10.14 12.23
N LEU A 142 13.26 9.10 11.44
CA LEU A 142 12.60 7.81 11.61
C LEU A 142 12.99 7.16 12.95
N GLY A 143 14.26 7.27 13.37
CA GLY A 143 14.75 6.79 14.66
C GLY A 143 14.10 7.50 15.86
N PHE A 144 13.76 8.78 15.72
CA PHE A 144 12.98 9.52 16.71
C PHE A 144 11.53 9.01 16.75
N LEU A 145 10.86 8.88 15.61
CA LEU A 145 9.49 8.35 15.54
C LEU A 145 9.38 6.88 16.02
N TRP A 146 10.48 6.13 15.98
CA TRP A 146 10.55 4.74 16.46
C TRP A 146 10.75 4.59 17.97
N GLN A 147 11.05 5.69 18.69
CA GLN A 147 11.15 5.69 20.14
C GLN A 147 9.81 5.25 20.77
N SER A 148 9.86 4.70 21.99
CA SER A 148 8.69 4.12 22.65
C SER A 148 7.51 5.09 22.77
N PHE A 149 7.76 6.37 23.06
CA PHE A 149 6.70 7.37 23.22
C PHE A 149 6.00 7.71 21.89
N PRO A 150 6.70 8.19 20.83
CA PRO A 150 6.05 8.45 19.54
C PRO A 150 5.41 7.20 18.93
N TYR A 151 6.06 6.05 19.01
CA TYR A 151 5.51 4.79 18.52
C TYR A 151 4.20 4.43 19.24
N HIS A 152 4.17 4.51 20.57
CA HIS A 152 2.95 4.25 21.33
C HIS A 152 1.82 5.20 20.95
N PHE A 153 2.12 6.49 20.74
CA PHE A 153 1.12 7.46 20.29
C PHE A 153 0.58 7.14 18.89
N ILE A 154 1.44 6.70 17.96
CA ILE A 154 1.03 6.21 16.63
C ILE A 154 0.13 4.98 16.78
N SER A 155 0.55 3.97 17.55
CA SER A 155 -0.23 2.75 17.78
C SER A 155 -1.60 3.07 18.37
N ARG A 156 -1.69 3.95 19.39
CA ARG A 156 -2.98 4.38 19.96
C ARG A 156 -3.89 5.05 18.94
N LYS A 157 -3.34 5.83 18.01
CA LYS A 157 -4.13 6.47 16.94
C LYS A 157 -4.63 5.44 15.92
N ILE A 158 -3.81 4.43 15.60
CA ILE A 158 -4.23 3.29 14.77
C ILE A 158 -5.30 2.46 15.48
N ASP A 159 -5.23 2.35 16.81
CA ASP A 159 -6.21 1.63 17.62
C ASP A 159 -7.54 2.38 17.78
N HIS A 160 -7.55 3.70 17.52
CA HIS A 160 -8.78 4.51 17.46
C HIS A 160 -9.49 4.40 16.10
N PHE A 161 -9.49 3.19 15.55
CA PHE A 161 -10.12 2.82 14.28
C PHE A 161 -11.61 2.56 14.50
N HIS A 162 -12.45 3.08 13.61
CA HIS A 162 -13.89 2.84 13.63
C HIS A 162 -14.30 2.23 12.30
N LEU A 163 -15.02 1.11 12.32
CA LEU A 163 -15.44 0.44 11.10
C LEU A 163 -16.39 1.32 10.27
N CYS A 164 -16.14 1.39 8.97
CA CYS A 164 -17.06 1.97 8.01
C CYS A 164 -18.31 1.09 7.81
N SER A 165 -19.45 1.71 7.51
CA SER A 165 -20.63 0.99 7.03
C SER A 165 -20.41 0.47 5.61
N THR A 166 -21.18 -0.55 5.20
CA THR A 166 -21.14 -1.06 3.81
C THR A 166 -21.49 0.02 2.79
N GLU A 167 -22.41 0.93 3.11
CA GLU A 167 -22.74 2.07 2.26
C GLU A 167 -21.60 3.09 2.16
N SER A 168 -20.93 3.40 3.28
CA SER A 168 -19.75 4.26 3.29
C SER A 168 -18.62 3.67 2.45
N PHE A 169 -18.37 2.37 2.61
CA PHE A 169 -17.38 1.63 1.81
C PHE A 169 -17.71 1.67 0.31
N ARG A 170 -18.96 1.39 -0.08
CA ARG A 170 -19.42 1.48 -1.48
C ARG A 170 -19.17 2.88 -2.05
N SER A 171 -19.57 3.91 -1.32
CA SER A 171 -19.40 5.31 -1.73
C SER A 171 -17.92 5.68 -1.88
N TYR A 172 -17.08 5.24 -0.94
CA TYR A 172 -15.63 5.43 -0.99
C TYR A 172 -15.01 4.78 -2.23
N VAL A 173 -15.29 3.49 -2.49
CA VAL A 173 -14.76 2.80 -3.67
C VAL A 173 -15.29 3.39 -4.97
N ALA A 174 -16.57 3.80 -5.02
CA ALA A 174 -17.13 4.49 -6.18
C ALA A 174 -16.41 5.81 -6.48
N HIS A 175 -16.11 6.61 -5.45
CA HIS A 175 -15.29 7.82 -5.59
C HIS A 175 -13.87 7.52 -6.08
N GLU A 176 -13.26 6.44 -5.59
CA GLU A 176 -11.96 6.00 -6.06
C GLU A 176 -11.96 5.61 -7.55
N MET A 177 -12.97 4.86 -7.99
CA MET A 177 -13.11 4.48 -9.40
C MET A 177 -13.39 5.70 -10.28
N GLN A 178 -14.21 6.63 -9.81
CA GLN A 178 -14.45 7.88 -10.52
C GLN A 178 -13.18 8.72 -10.65
N PHE A 179 -12.35 8.77 -9.60
CA PHE A 179 -11.04 9.42 -9.68
C PHE A 179 -10.15 8.80 -10.75
N ILE A 180 -10.13 7.47 -10.89
CA ILE A 180 -9.37 6.80 -11.97
C ILE A 180 -9.94 7.20 -13.34
N ARG A 181 -11.26 7.08 -13.55
CA ARG A 181 -11.93 7.43 -14.81
C ARG A 181 -11.63 8.87 -15.23
N ASN A 182 -11.79 9.84 -14.32
CA ASN A 182 -11.48 11.25 -14.58
C ASN A 182 -10.02 11.49 -15.01
N ASN A 183 -9.07 10.66 -14.58
CA ASN A 183 -7.68 10.77 -15.03
C ASN A 183 -7.42 10.03 -16.34
N LEU A 184 -8.18 8.97 -16.65
CA LEU A 184 -8.11 8.26 -17.92
C LEU A 184 -8.68 9.12 -19.08
N ASP A 185 -9.67 9.96 -18.80
CA ASP A 185 -10.27 10.88 -19.80
C ASP A 185 -9.31 12.00 -20.25
N LYS A 186 -8.22 12.21 -19.51
CA LYS A 186 -7.18 13.17 -19.88
C LYS A 186 -6.32 12.62 -21.02
N SER A 187 -5.85 13.50 -21.90
CA SER A 187 -4.91 13.16 -22.98
C SER A 187 -3.56 12.62 -22.47
N GLY A 188 -3.16 13.03 -21.26
CA GLY A 188 -1.99 12.52 -20.55
C GLY A 188 -2.04 12.89 -19.07
N VAL A 189 -1.19 12.28 -18.27
CA VAL A 189 -1.09 12.50 -16.81
C VAL A 189 0.34 12.89 -16.44
N THR A 190 0.50 13.60 -15.33
CA THR A 190 1.82 13.79 -14.71
C THR A 190 2.27 12.54 -13.96
N SER A 191 3.56 12.41 -13.65
CA SER A 191 4.08 11.29 -12.85
C SER A 191 3.45 11.26 -11.45
N LYS A 192 3.12 12.44 -10.90
CA LYS A 192 2.36 12.57 -9.65
C LYS A 192 0.92 12.06 -9.78
N GLU A 193 0.19 12.46 -10.82
CA GLU A 193 -1.18 11.98 -11.08
C GLU A 193 -1.20 10.46 -11.29
N PHE A 194 -0.25 9.93 -12.08
CA PHE A 194 -0.07 8.50 -12.28
C PHE A 194 0.19 7.74 -10.98
N HIS A 195 1.05 8.27 -10.11
CA HIS A 195 1.30 7.71 -8.80
C HIS A 195 0.07 7.76 -7.89
N ASP A 196 -0.78 8.80 -7.99
CA ASP A 196 -2.02 8.85 -7.22
C ASP A 196 -3.05 7.81 -7.70
N ILE A 197 -3.14 7.56 -9.01
CA ILE A 197 -3.92 6.43 -9.55
C ILE A 197 -3.38 5.11 -9.01
N ARG A 198 -2.05 4.90 -9.05
CA ARG A 198 -1.41 3.69 -8.50
C ARG A 198 -1.76 3.50 -7.03
N LYS A 199 -1.83 4.57 -6.23
CA LYS A 199 -2.23 4.48 -4.81
C LYS A 199 -3.67 3.99 -4.63
N VAL A 200 -4.59 4.31 -5.53
CA VAL A 200 -5.96 3.77 -5.52
C VAL A 200 -5.89 2.26 -5.79
N ILE A 201 -5.19 1.87 -6.85
CA ILE A 201 -5.01 0.45 -7.20
C ILE A 201 -4.36 -0.33 -6.05
N SER A 202 -3.31 0.20 -5.41
CA SER A 202 -2.69 -0.44 -4.23
C SER A 202 -3.66 -0.60 -3.05
N ARG A 203 -4.69 0.24 -2.93
CA ARG A 203 -5.74 0.08 -1.91
C ARG A 203 -6.70 -1.06 -2.28
N GLN A 204 -7.07 -1.16 -3.54
CA GLN A 204 -7.86 -2.29 -4.05
C GLN A 204 -7.10 -3.62 -3.91
N VAL A 205 -5.81 -3.66 -4.23
CA VAL A 205 -4.93 -4.81 -3.94
C VAL A 205 -5.03 -5.21 -2.47
N ALA A 206 -4.83 -4.28 -1.54
CA ALA A 206 -4.86 -4.59 -0.11
C ALA A 206 -6.23 -5.13 0.35
N ILE A 207 -7.33 -4.60 -0.19
CA ILE A 207 -8.70 -5.10 0.09
C ILE A 207 -8.82 -6.55 -0.38
N TYR A 208 -8.51 -6.82 -1.65
CA TYR A 208 -8.74 -8.14 -2.24
C TYR A 208 -7.73 -9.20 -1.80
N ASP A 209 -6.52 -8.84 -1.41
CA ASP A 209 -5.59 -9.77 -0.79
C ASP A 209 -6.08 -10.21 0.60
N ASN A 210 -6.59 -9.27 1.40
CA ASN A 210 -7.20 -9.61 2.69
C ASN A 210 -8.40 -10.56 2.49
N LEU A 211 -9.27 -10.27 1.51
CA LEU A 211 -10.43 -11.10 1.20
C LEU A 211 -10.04 -12.47 0.64
N ASN A 212 -9.03 -12.54 -0.22
CA ASN A 212 -8.54 -13.78 -0.81
C ASN A 212 -7.96 -14.72 0.26
N VAL A 213 -7.25 -14.18 1.25
CA VAL A 213 -6.68 -14.95 2.36
C VAL A 213 -7.75 -15.38 3.37
N LEU A 214 -8.66 -14.47 3.75
CA LEU A 214 -9.66 -14.75 4.78
C LEU A 214 -10.88 -15.54 4.27
N TYR A 215 -11.23 -15.37 3.00
CA TYR A 215 -12.41 -15.94 2.34
C TYR A 215 -12.03 -16.46 0.94
N PRO A 216 -11.14 -17.46 0.84
CA PRO A 216 -10.63 -17.91 -0.44
C PRO A 216 -11.75 -18.40 -1.35
N SER A 217 -11.81 -17.83 -2.55
CA SER A 217 -12.78 -18.20 -3.59
C SER A 217 -12.17 -17.98 -4.98
N PRO A 218 -12.67 -18.65 -6.03
CA PRO A 218 -12.25 -18.37 -7.40
C PRO A 218 -12.41 -16.90 -7.77
N TYR A 219 -13.48 -16.27 -7.27
CA TYR A 219 -13.75 -14.85 -7.44
C TYR A 219 -12.67 -13.96 -6.82
N HIS A 220 -12.38 -14.11 -5.52
CA HIS A 220 -11.37 -13.27 -4.85
C HIS A 220 -9.97 -13.47 -5.44
N ARG A 221 -9.63 -14.71 -5.85
CA ARG A 221 -8.37 -14.99 -6.55
C ARG A 221 -8.28 -14.24 -7.88
N CYS A 222 -9.33 -14.27 -8.68
CA CYS A 222 -9.39 -13.57 -9.97
C CYS A 222 -9.20 -12.06 -9.79
N VAL A 223 -9.99 -11.45 -8.88
CA VAL A 223 -9.92 -10.00 -8.63
C VAL A 223 -8.56 -9.58 -8.05
N SER A 224 -8.03 -10.33 -7.07
CA SER A 224 -6.70 -10.07 -6.50
C SER A 224 -5.60 -10.20 -7.56
N ALA A 225 -5.60 -11.24 -8.39
CA ALA A 225 -4.60 -11.43 -9.45
C ALA A 225 -4.62 -10.27 -10.46
N TYR A 226 -5.81 -9.80 -10.83
CA TYR A 226 -5.95 -8.68 -11.76
C TYR A 226 -5.40 -7.36 -11.19
N PHE A 227 -5.75 -7.03 -9.95
CA PHE A 227 -5.24 -5.83 -9.29
C PHE A 227 -3.74 -5.89 -9.04
N ASN A 228 -3.21 -7.05 -8.65
CA ASN A 228 -1.77 -7.25 -8.47
C ASN A 228 -1.01 -7.02 -9.79
N THR A 229 -1.53 -7.53 -10.91
CA THR A 229 -0.95 -7.32 -12.24
C THR A 229 -0.91 -5.83 -12.62
N ILE A 230 -2.02 -5.10 -12.47
CA ILE A 230 -2.04 -3.65 -12.74
C ILE A 230 -1.05 -2.93 -11.82
N ASN A 231 -1.05 -3.26 -10.53
CA ASN A 231 -0.19 -2.61 -9.54
C ASN A 231 1.31 -2.82 -9.83
N GLY A 232 1.68 -4.02 -10.31
CA GLY A 232 3.03 -4.36 -10.76
C GLY A 232 3.44 -3.57 -12.00
N LEU A 233 2.60 -3.56 -13.04
CA LEU A 233 2.84 -2.78 -14.27
C LEU A 233 3.00 -1.28 -13.98
N MET A 234 2.07 -0.72 -13.20
CA MET A 234 2.16 0.68 -12.77
C MET A 234 3.37 0.92 -11.87
N GLY A 235 3.82 -0.09 -11.15
CA GLY A 235 5.01 0.00 -10.32
C GLY A 235 6.29 0.12 -11.08
N SER A 236 6.49 -0.74 -12.08
CA SER A 236 7.63 -0.66 -12.98
C SER A 236 7.70 0.72 -13.64
N LEU A 237 6.58 1.20 -14.19
CA LEU A 237 6.55 2.49 -14.86
C LEU A 237 6.79 3.66 -13.90
N HIS A 238 6.24 3.61 -12.68
CA HIS A 238 6.47 4.65 -11.69
C HIS A 238 7.94 4.74 -11.27
N ASP A 239 8.61 3.61 -11.11
CA ASP A 239 10.04 3.57 -10.79
C ASP A 239 10.86 4.21 -11.93
N ASP A 240 10.53 3.95 -13.20
CA ASP A 240 11.17 4.60 -14.36
C ASP A 240 10.96 6.13 -14.39
N LEU A 241 9.74 6.58 -14.08
CA LEU A 241 9.41 8.00 -14.02
C LEU A 241 10.16 8.73 -12.90
N VAL A 242 10.38 8.06 -11.75
CA VAL A 242 11.21 8.61 -10.67
C VAL A 242 12.67 8.75 -11.13
N VAL A 243 13.22 7.74 -11.82
CA VAL A 243 14.59 7.82 -12.35
C VAL A 243 14.72 8.96 -13.37
N LYS A 244 13.73 9.15 -14.25
CA LYS A 244 13.72 10.26 -15.21
C LYS A 244 13.70 11.64 -14.53
N ASP A 245 12.91 11.81 -13.47
CA ASP A 245 12.87 13.06 -12.70
C ASP A 245 14.20 13.36 -12.01
N MET A 246 14.81 12.34 -11.40
CA MET A 246 16.12 12.46 -10.78
C MET A 246 17.22 12.85 -11.78
N ASN A 247 17.13 12.32 -13.00
CA ASN A 247 18.04 12.64 -14.10
C ASN A 247 17.67 13.95 -14.83
N LYS A 248 16.65 14.68 -14.37
CA LYS A 248 16.11 15.91 -14.99
C LYS A 248 15.68 15.74 -16.45
N ILE A 249 15.31 14.51 -16.82
CA ILE A 249 14.81 14.18 -18.17
C ILE A 249 13.32 14.53 -18.27
N GLN A 250 12.57 14.37 -17.18
CA GLN A 250 11.12 14.64 -17.13
C GLN A 250 10.73 15.12 -15.73
N ASN A 251 10.09 16.27 -15.63
CA ASN A 251 9.62 16.81 -14.36
C ASN A 251 8.43 16.01 -13.80
N TYR A 252 8.55 15.50 -12.58
CA TYR A 252 7.55 14.65 -11.93
C TYR A 252 6.16 15.29 -11.76
N HIS A 253 6.11 16.61 -11.67
CA HIS A 253 4.90 17.38 -11.33
C HIS A 253 4.32 18.16 -12.51
N ALA A 254 5.13 18.48 -13.52
CA ALA A 254 4.72 19.34 -14.63
C ALA A 254 4.56 18.57 -15.94
N ASP A 255 5.46 17.65 -16.25
CA ASP A 255 5.49 17.01 -17.56
C ASP A 255 4.42 15.93 -17.66
N ARG A 256 3.68 15.95 -18.77
CA ARG A 256 2.58 15.01 -19.03
C ARG A 256 3.03 13.93 -20.00
N PHE A 257 2.55 12.72 -19.79
CA PHE A 257 2.76 11.58 -20.69
C PHE A 257 1.47 10.79 -20.86
N PRO A 258 1.25 10.12 -22.00
CA PRO A 258 0.13 9.20 -22.16
C PRO A 258 0.35 7.95 -21.30
N ILE A 259 -0.68 7.51 -20.58
CA ILE A 259 -0.64 6.21 -19.88
C ILE A 259 -0.48 5.11 -20.95
N PRO A 260 0.50 4.19 -20.84
CA PRO A 260 0.69 3.11 -21.80
C PRO A 260 -0.57 2.27 -22.01
N ASP A 261 -0.79 1.83 -23.24
CA ASP A 261 -2.06 1.22 -23.67
C ASP A 261 -2.47 0.00 -22.84
N ASP A 262 -1.52 -0.87 -22.48
CA ASP A 262 -1.82 -2.06 -21.65
C ASP A 262 -2.32 -1.66 -20.24
N ILE A 263 -1.64 -0.70 -19.58
CA ILE A 263 -2.07 -0.18 -18.27
C ILE A 263 -3.43 0.51 -18.41
N ARG A 264 -3.59 1.36 -19.44
CA ARG A 264 -4.83 2.10 -19.70
C ARG A 264 -6.00 1.15 -19.93
N ALA A 265 -5.85 0.16 -20.80
CA ALA A 265 -6.89 -0.82 -21.14
C ALA A 265 -7.34 -1.58 -19.89
N ARG A 266 -6.40 -2.00 -19.03
CA ARG A 266 -6.72 -2.70 -17.78
C ARG A 266 -7.42 -1.82 -16.75
N LEU A 267 -7.00 -0.55 -16.63
CA LEU A 267 -7.69 0.42 -15.77
C LEU A 267 -9.11 0.72 -16.26
N VAL A 268 -9.31 0.89 -17.57
CA VAL A 268 -10.64 1.04 -18.18
C VAL A 268 -11.49 -0.19 -17.89
N ALA A 269 -10.97 -1.38 -18.15
CA ALA A 269 -11.67 -2.64 -17.92
C ALA A 269 -12.11 -2.78 -16.46
N VAL A 270 -11.19 -2.67 -15.49
CA VAL A 270 -11.53 -2.88 -14.08
C VAL A 270 -12.47 -1.84 -13.53
N THR A 271 -12.33 -0.57 -13.94
CA THR A 271 -13.27 0.47 -13.50
C THR A 271 -14.67 0.23 -14.08
N GLY A 272 -14.80 -0.44 -15.23
CA GLY A 272 -16.08 -0.88 -15.77
C GLY A 272 -16.70 -2.08 -15.05
N CYS A 273 -15.93 -2.85 -14.29
CA CYS A 273 -16.42 -4.02 -13.56
C CYS A 273 -17.17 -3.67 -12.26
N TYR A 274 -16.94 -2.48 -11.69
CA TYR A 274 -17.65 -2.02 -10.50
C TYR A 274 -19.08 -1.63 -10.87
N ARG A 275 -20.04 -2.40 -10.36
CA ARG A 275 -21.49 -2.18 -10.50
C ARG A 275 -22.10 -1.78 -9.17
#